data_AF-A0A1Y2BPV6-F1
#
_entry.id   AF-A0A1Y2BPV6-F1
#
_cell.length_a   1.000
_cell.length_b   1.000
_cell.length_c   1.000
_cell.angle_alpha   90.00
_cell.angle_beta   90.00
_cell.angle_gamma   90.00
#
_symmetry.space_group_name_H-M   'P 1'
#
loop_
_entity.id
_entity.type
_entity.pdbx_description
1 polymer ?
#
loop_
_entity_poly.entity_id
_entity_poly.type
_entity_poly.pdbx_seq_one_letter_code
_entity_poly.pdbx_strand_id
1 'polypeptide(L)'
;MYDAISKDVISRWTFPLTPDSNIQVGDNYRHSRNQIYKDQSVILARSAKLIEKVIVGGNTEIGENSRISNSTIGHNCKIGNNVVIENSYIWDNVIIESNCNIYKSFIADNAHIWENVDVKKGCMISYNVEVGPDAVINEFTKLTLHEPDNDTDYTEIKLGEKCKAYLWEDKSSDDDDDEYDKNEKLTIKMSYLGRENVVQEFDDFDDSDVSSSESEADFLDEDAIQQKNNREIIATLERAFAENHSIENAALELNTLKMACNIQFRDLRVLAIPAVLSRINADNSAQKIIERWGPLIGKFIHSDEDQIDAIYSIQKFCAKSEYHSKMLAVILKLFYDIDVLDEDDIIYWYGKAQSEDSLTENEKAIRTTAAPLIQWLQSAEEESESESEEDDDDDDDEEDDE
;
A
#
# COMPACT_ATOMS: atom_id res chain seq x y z
N MET A 1 2.21 -8.43 -8.51
CA MET A 1 3.19 -8.39 -7.40
C MET A 1 3.48 -9.79 -6.85
N TYR A 2 2.45 -10.54 -6.43
CA TYR A 2 2.62 -11.90 -5.87
C TYR A 2 3.50 -12.85 -6.70
N ASP A 3 3.26 -12.97 -8.01
CA ASP A 3 4.05 -13.88 -8.88
C ASP A 3 5.55 -13.56 -8.91
N ALA A 4 5.92 -12.28 -8.84
CA ALA A 4 7.32 -11.86 -8.87
C ALA A 4 8.00 -12.21 -7.53
N ILE A 5 7.39 -11.79 -6.42
CA ILE A 5 7.94 -12.03 -5.07
C ILE A 5 8.05 -13.53 -4.79
N SER A 6 7.03 -14.32 -5.13
CA SER A 6 7.07 -15.78 -4.96
C SER A 6 8.23 -16.42 -5.71
N LYS A 7 8.51 -15.98 -6.95
CA LYS A 7 9.65 -16.47 -7.73
C LYS A 7 10.98 -16.03 -7.14
N ASP A 8 11.05 -14.84 -6.55
CA ASP A 8 12.25 -14.34 -5.90
C ASP A 8 12.56 -15.12 -4.62
N VAL A 9 11.53 -15.48 -3.84
CA VAL A 9 11.62 -16.38 -2.69
C VAL A 9 12.10 -17.78 -3.10
N ILE A 10 11.48 -18.38 -4.12
CA ILE A 10 11.90 -19.69 -4.66
C ILE A 10 13.35 -19.65 -5.14
N SER A 11 13.74 -18.53 -5.76
CA SER A 11 15.08 -18.31 -6.30
C SER A 11 16.12 -17.95 -5.23
N ARG A 12 15.73 -17.87 -3.95
CA ARG A 12 16.56 -17.55 -2.77
C ARG A 12 17.10 -16.12 -2.71
N TRP A 13 16.44 -15.17 -3.37
CA TRP A 13 16.78 -13.76 -3.21
C TRP A 13 16.49 -13.25 -1.78
N THR A 14 15.58 -13.92 -1.06
CA THR A 14 15.16 -13.58 0.30
C THR A 14 15.90 -14.36 1.40
N PHE A 15 17.08 -14.92 1.11
CA PHE A 15 17.86 -15.65 2.13
C PHE A 15 18.13 -14.76 3.37
N PRO A 16 17.90 -15.24 4.62
CA PRO A 16 17.70 -16.63 5.06
C PRO A 16 16.24 -17.13 5.07
N LEU A 17 15.27 -16.30 4.67
CA LEU A 17 13.84 -16.65 4.58
C LEU A 17 13.56 -17.41 3.28
N THR A 18 13.92 -18.70 3.28
CA THR A 18 13.69 -19.61 2.17
C THR A 18 12.88 -20.83 2.62
N PRO A 19 12.13 -21.50 1.72
CA PRO A 19 11.29 -22.63 2.12
C PRO A 19 12.05 -23.77 2.83
N ASP A 20 13.33 -23.95 2.52
CA ASP A 20 14.18 -24.97 3.16
C ASP A 20 14.62 -24.61 4.59
N SER A 21 14.43 -23.37 5.04
CA SER A 21 14.69 -22.96 6.42
C SER A 21 13.65 -23.51 7.40
N ASN A 22 12.52 -24.06 6.91
CA ASN A 22 11.48 -24.73 7.70
C ASN A 22 11.10 -23.95 8.96
N ILE A 23 10.85 -22.64 8.78
CA ILE A 23 10.57 -21.71 9.88
C ILE A 23 9.21 -22.01 10.51
N GLN A 24 8.25 -22.44 9.68
CA GLN A 24 6.91 -22.78 10.12
C GLN A 24 6.83 -24.22 10.67
N VAL A 25 6.10 -24.38 11.78
CA VAL A 25 5.92 -25.68 12.45
C VAL A 25 5.06 -26.58 11.57
N GLY A 26 5.64 -27.66 11.06
CA GLY A 26 4.96 -28.65 10.21
C GLY A 26 5.68 -28.88 8.87
N ASP A 27 6.44 -27.89 8.42
CA ASP A 27 7.11 -27.93 7.12
C ASP A 27 8.46 -28.65 7.21
N ASN A 28 8.71 -29.60 6.30
CA ASN A 28 9.96 -30.33 6.20
C ASN A 28 10.51 -30.32 4.77
N TYR A 29 10.59 -29.15 4.16
CA TYR A 29 11.12 -28.95 2.83
C TYR A 29 12.62 -29.26 2.77
N ARG A 30 12.98 -30.04 1.75
CA ARG A 30 14.36 -30.29 1.35
C ARG A 30 14.62 -29.66 -0.01
N HIS A 31 15.66 -28.84 -0.06
CA HIS A 31 16.12 -28.25 -1.31
C HIS A 31 16.90 -29.25 -2.16
N SER A 32 16.59 -29.28 -3.45
CA SER A 32 17.26 -30.04 -4.50
C SER A 32 17.79 -29.10 -5.58
N ARG A 33 18.59 -29.62 -6.52
CA ARG A 33 19.08 -28.82 -7.67
C ARG A 33 17.90 -28.25 -8.48
N ASN A 34 18.16 -27.15 -9.18
CA ASN A 34 17.17 -26.37 -9.95
C ASN A 34 16.09 -25.69 -9.09
N GLN A 35 16.41 -25.34 -7.84
CA GLN A 35 15.48 -24.62 -6.94
C GLN A 35 14.18 -25.41 -6.73
N ILE A 36 14.32 -26.74 -6.58
CA ILE A 36 13.20 -27.63 -6.31
C ILE A 36 13.14 -27.88 -4.81
N TYR A 37 12.01 -27.56 -4.19
CA TYR A 37 11.72 -27.79 -2.79
C TYR A 37 10.65 -28.87 -2.69
N LYS A 38 10.93 -29.90 -1.89
CA LYS A 38 10.00 -31.02 -1.68
C LYS A 38 9.94 -31.37 -0.22
N ASP A 39 8.74 -31.61 0.28
CA ASP A 39 8.56 -32.20 1.59
C ASP A 39 8.95 -33.70 1.59
N GLN A 40 9.19 -34.28 2.76
CA GLN A 40 9.55 -35.69 2.93
C GLN A 40 8.40 -36.65 2.67
N SER A 41 7.16 -36.19 2.86
CA SER A 41 5.94 -36.99 2.73
C SER A 41 5.38 -37.06 1.30
N VAL A 42 5.99 -36.35 0.35
CA VAL A 42 5.54 -36.29 -1.05
C VAL A 42 5.69 -37.64 -1.76
N ILE A 43 4.63 -38.05 -2.45
CA ILE A 43 4.61 -39.24 -3.29
C ILE A 43 4.70 -38.82 -4.76
N LEU A 44 5.86 -39.06 -5.37
CA LEU A 44 6.12 -38.73 -6.77
C LEU A 44 6.12 -40.01 -7.63
N ALA A 45 5.30 -40.05 -8.67
CA ALA A 45 5.33 -41.15 -9.63
C ALA A 45 6.65 -41.20 -10.42
N ARG A 46 7.05 -42.39 -10.87
CA ARG A 46 8.37 -42.63 -11.52
C ARG A 46 8.59 -41.78 -12.78
N SER A 47 7.53 -41.53 -13.55
CA SER A 47 7.57 -40.80 -14.82
C SER A 47 7.32 -39.29 -14.66
N ALA A 48 6.96 -38.83 -13.46
CA ALA A 48 6.73 -37.41 -13.19
C ALA A 48 8.04 -36.62 -13.23
N LYS A 49 7.99 -35.41 -13.80
CA LYS A 49 9.16 -34.54 -13.97
C LYS A 49 8.93 -33.19 -13.32
N LEU A 50 9.76 -32.89 -12.33
CA LEU A 50 9.89 -31.55 -11.75
C LEU A 50 11.08 -30.87 -12.44
N ILE A 51 10.86 -29.72 -13.07
CA ILE A 51 11.84 -29.11 -13.97
C ILE A 51 12.72 -28.09 -13.24
N GLU A 52 12.15 -26.94 -12.87
CA GLU A 52 12.83 -25.84 -12.20
C GLU A 52 11.84 -25.04 -11.35
N LYS A 53 12.34 -24.43 -10.27
CA LYS A 53 11.58 -23.49 -9.41
C LYS A 53 10.22 -24.07 -8.99
N VAL A 54 10.25 -25.28 -8.44
CA VAL A 54 9.03 -25.97 -7.99
C VAL A 54 9.06 -26.14 -6.48
N ILE A 55 7.96 -25.83 -5.81
CA ILE A 55 7.72 -26.20 -4.41
C ILE A 55 6.60 -27.24 -4.38
N VAL A 56 6.80 -28.32 -3.61
CA VAL A 56 5.78 -29.35 -3.38
C VAL A 56 5.60 -29.57 -1.89
N GLY A 57 4.44 -29.18 -1.37
CA GLY A 57 4.04 -29.35 0.02
C GLY A 57 3.83 -30.79 0.46
N GLY A 58 3.77 -30.99 1.77
CA GLY A 58 3.59 -32.30 2.40
C GLY A 58 2.30 -33.02 2.00
N ASN A 59 2.34 -34.35 2.03
CA ASN A 59 1.24 -35.27 1.71
C ASN A 59 0.63 -35.08 0.31
N THR A 60 1.39 -34.48 -0.61
CA THR A 60 0.95 -34.29 -2.00
C THR A 60 1.35 -35.49 -2.86
N GLU A 61 0.40 -35.95 -3.68
CA GLU A 61 0.57 -37.06 -4.63
C GLU A 61 0.65 -36.52 -6.06
N ILE A 62 1.66 -36.94 -6.82
CA ILE A 62 1.87 -36.52 -8.20
C ILE A 62 1.88 -37.76 -9.12
N GLY A 63 0.91 -37.81 -10.04
CA GLY A 63 0.69 -38.90 -10.98
C GLY A 63 1.73 -39.03 -12.10
N GLU A 64 1.57 -40.08 -12.90
CA GLU A 64 2.48 -40.45 -13.98
C GLU A 64 2.48 -39.46 -15.14
N ASN A 65 3.64 -39.26 -15.77
CA ASN A 65 3.85 -38.40 -16.93
C ASN A 65 3.55 -36.91 -16.71
N SER A 66 3.29 -36.49 -15.47
CA SER A 66 3.02 -35.09 -15.15
C SER A 66 4.30 -34.24 -15.17
N ARG A 67 4.19 -32.99 -15.59
CA ARG A 67 5.29 -32.03 -15.75
C ARG A 67 4.96 -30.75 -15.00
N ILE A 68 5.86 -30.36 -14.11
CA ILE A 68 5.67 -29.18 -13.26
C ILE A 68 6.89 -28.28 -13.39
N SER A 69 6.66 -27.00 -13.71
CA SER A 69 7.70 -25.97 -13.86
C SER A 69 7.25 -24.64 -13.28
N ASN A 70 8.17 -23.93 -12.62
CA ASN A 70 7.97 -22.57 -12.10
C ASN A 70 6.67 -22.42 -11.27
N SER A 71 6.29 -23.45 -10.52
CA SER A 71 4.97 -23.55 -9.87
C SER A 71 5.09 -23.94 -8.40
N THR A 72 4.14 -23.47 -7.59
CA THR A 72 4.05 -23.79 -6.17
C THR A 72 2.83 -24.68 -5.95
N ILE A 73 3.02 -25.79 -5.24
CA ILE A 73 1.96 -26.73 -4.87
C ILE A 73 1.92 -26.84 -3.36
N GLY A 74 0.73 -26.62 -2.79
CA GLY A 74 0.44 -26.74 -1.37
C GLY A 74 0.43 -28.16 -0.82
N HIS A 75 -0.12 -28.29 0.38
CA HIS A 75 -0.23 -29.50 1.17
C HIS A 75 -1.47 -30.31 0.83
N ASN A 76 -1.38 -31.63 0.98
CA ASN A 76 -2.48 -32.59 0.77
C ASN A 76 -3.12 -32.52 -0.63
N CYS A 77 -2.36 -32.13 -1.65
CA CYS A 77 -2.87 -32.02 -3.00
C CYS A 77 -2.78 -33.36 -3.74
N LYS A 78 -3.72 -33.61 -4.66
CA LYS A 78 -3.72 -34.80 -5.51
C LYS A 78 -3.66 -34.38 -6.96
N ILE A 79 -2.56 -34.70 -7.62
CA ILE A 79 -2.33 -34.39 -9.03
C ILE A 79 -2.37 -35.69 -9.82
N GLY A 80 -3.28 -35.75 -10.79
CA GLY A 80 -3.53 -36.89 -11.66
C GLY A 80 -2.40 -37.16 -12.66
N ASN A 81 -2.70 -38.03 -13.61
CA ASN A 81 -1.75 -38.45 -14.65
C ASN A 81 -1.78 -37.50 -15.84
N ASN A 82 -0.65 -37.34 -16.51
CA ASN A 82 -0.50 -36.53 -17.73
C ASN A 82 -0.94 -35.07 -17.52
N VAL A 83 -0.60 -34.48 -16.37
CA VAL A 83 -0.92 -33.09 -16.04
C VAL A 83 0.28 -32.20 -16.33
N VAL A 84 0.05 -31.06 -16.98
CA VAL A 84 1.07 -30.04 -17.25
C VAL A 84 0.75 -28.79 -16.44
N ILE A 85 1.66 -28.41 -15.53
CA ILE A 85 1.51 -27.24 -14.66
C ILE A 85 2.70 -26.32 -14.87
N GLU A 86 2.45 -25.13 -15.39
CA GLU A 86 3.49 -24.14 -15.65
C GLU A 86 3.11 -22.78 -15.06
N ASN A 87 4.05 -22.16 -14.35
CA ASN A 87 3.91 -20.82 -13.77
C ASN A 87 2.65 -20.63 -12.90
N SER A 88 2.19 -21.67 -12.20
CA SER A 88 0.91 -21.67 -11.51
C SER A 88 1.07 -21.86 -10.01
N TYR A 89 0.09 -21.35 -9.27
CA TYR A 89 0.05 -21.39 -7.80
C TYR A 89 -1.16 -22.20 -7.39
N ILE A 90 -0.89 -23.34 -6.75
CA ILE A 90 -1.88 -24.28 -6.26
C ILE A 90 -1.74 -24.31 -4.75
N TRP A 91 -2.80 -23.97 -4.05
CA TRP A 91 -2.82 -23.98 -2.59
C TRP A 91 -3.18 -25.37 -2.04
N ASP A 92 -3.68 -25.45 -0.82
CA ASP A 92 -3.81 -26.68 -0.06
C ASP A 92 -5.11 -27.42 -0.41
N ASN A 93 -5.08 -28.75 -0.25
CA ASN A 93 -6.23 -29.64 -0.44
C ASN A 93 -6.84 -29.59 -1.86
N VAL A 94 -6.05 -29.23 -2.87
CA VAL A 94 -6.50 -29.15 -4.26
C VAL A 94 -6.42 -30.53 -4.94
N ILE A 95 -7.49 -30.88 -5.66
CA ILE A 95 -7.55 -32.11 -6.47
C ILE A 95 -7.55 -31.72 -7.95
N ILE A 96 -6.54 -32.17 -8.68
CA ILE A 96 -6.40 -31.99 -10.12
C ILE A 96 -6.41 -33.38 -10.75
N GLU A 97 -7.43 -33.68 -11.54
CA GLU A 97 -7.56 -34.96 -12.22
C GLU A 97 -6.66 -35.09 -13.45
N SER A 98 -6.76 -36.21 -14.16
CA SER A 98 -5.86 -36.54 -15.27
C SER A 98 -6.12 -35.72 -16.55
N ASN A 99 -5.07 -35.55 -17.36
CA ASN A 99 -5.09 -34.83 -18.65
C ASN A 99 -5.42 -33.33 -18.55
N CYS A 100 -5.05 -32.67 -17.46
CA CYS A 100 -5.25 -31.23 -17.30
C CYS A 100 -4.02 -30.42 -17.73
N ASN A 101 -4.25 -29.26 -18.34
CA ASN A 101 -3.19 -28.31 -18.64
C ASN A 101 -3.47 -26.98 -17.94
N ILE A 102 -2.55 -26.55 -17.07
CA ILE A 102 -2.69 -25.35 -16.24
C ILE A 102 -1.50 -24.43 -16.50
N TYR A 103 -1.80 -23.23 -16.98
CA TYR A 103 -0.79 -22.25 -17.35
C TYR A 103 -1.06 -20.91 -16.67
N LYS A 104 -0.11 -20.39 -15.90
CA LYS A 104 -0.19 -19.07 -15.24
C LYS A 104 -1.53 -18.85 -14.52
N SER A 105 -1.93 -19.81 -13.70
CA SER A 105 -3.23 -19.77 -13.01
C SER A 105 -3.07 -19.84 -11.50
N PHE A 106 -4.06 -19.31 -10.79
CA PHE A 106 -4.20 -19.41 -9.34
C PHE A 106 -5.34 -20.33 -8.99
N ILE A 107 -5.07 -21.31 -8.13
CA ILE A 107 -6.05 -22.28 -7.65
C ILE A 107 -6.01 -22.25 -6.13
N ALA A 108 -7.09 -21.75 -5.53
CA ALA A 108 -7.25 -21.62 -4.08
C ALA A 108 -7.61 -22.95 -3.41
N ASP A 109 -7.76 -22.92 -2.08
CA ASP A 109 -7.92 -24.15 -1.30
C ASP A 109 -9.22 -24.90 -1.62
N ASN A 110 -9.15 -26.22 -1.47
CA ASN A 110 -10.28 -27.14 -1.66
C ASN A 110 -10.90 -27.09 -3.07
N ALA A 111 -10.20 -26.52 -4.07
CA ALA A 111 -10.66 -26.54 -5.45
C ALA A 111 -10.53 -27.94 -6.06
N HIS A 112 -11.47 -28.30 -6.94
CA HIS A 112 -11.48 -29.57 -7.64
C HIS A 112 -11.57 -29.35 -9.15
N ILE A 113 -10.50 -29.71 -9.85
CA ILE A 113 -10.39 -29.66 -11.31
C ILE A 113 -10.56 -31.08 -11.85
N TRP A 114 -11.64 -31.29 -12.60
CA TRP A 114 -11.96 -32.59 -13.20
C TRP A 114 -11.09 -32.90 -14.43
N GLU A 115 -11.29 -34.08 -15.03
CA GLU A 115 -10.48 -34.57 -16.16
C GLU A 115 -10.62 -33.71 -17.43
N ASN A 116 -9.55 -33.69 -18.23
CA ASN A 116 -9.48 -33.02 -19.54
C ASN A 116 -9.81 -31.52 -19.48
N VAL A 117 -9.33 -30.83 -18.45
CA VAL A 117 -9.54 -29.38 -18.27
C VAL A 117 -8.32 -28.60 -18.75
N ASP A 118 -8.59 -27.59 -19.58
CA ASP A 118 -7.59 -26.63 -20.04
C ASP A 118 -7.80 -25.28 -19.35
N VAL A 119 -6.89 -24.92 -18.44
CA VAL A 119 -6.86 -23.63 -17.77
C VAL A 119 -5.82 -22.73 -18.43
N LYS A 120 -6.29 -21.66 -19.09
CA LYS A 120 -5.41 -20.70 -19.78
C LYS A 120 -4.79 -19.69 -18.81
N LYS A 121 -3.94 -18.80 -19.34
CA LYS A 121 -3.23 -17.80 -18.54
C LYS A 121 -4.17 -16.81 -17.83
N GLY A 122 -3.79 -16.44 -16.61
CA GLY A 122 -4.49 -15.42 -15.82
C GLY A 122 -5.80 -15.90 -15.18
N CYS A 123 -6.10 -17.20 -15.25
CA CYS A 123 -7.28 -17.74 -14.60
C CYS A 123 -7.12 -17.75 -13.08
N MET A 124 -8.22 -17.47 -12.38
CA MET A 124 -8.29 -17.45 -10.94
C MET A 124 -9.47 -18.29 -10.47
N ILE A 125 -9.18 -19.38 -9.78
CA ILE A 125 -10.16 -20.32 -9.25
C ILE A 125 -10.19 -20.12 -7.73
N SER A 126 -11.31 -19.58 -7.24
CA SER A 126 -11.53 -19.34 -5.81
C SER A 126 -11.74 -20.64 -5.03
N TYR A 127 -11.88 -20.51 -3.71
CA TYR A 127 -12.01 -21.61 -2.77
C TYR A 127 -13.23 -22.46 -3.06
N ASN A 128 -13.10 -23.76 -2.80
CA ASN A 128 -14.16 -24.76 -2.94
C ASN A 128 -14.75 -24.90 -4.36
N VAL A 129 -14.20 -24.22 -5.38
CA VAL A 129 -14.74 -24.22 -6.73
C VAL A 129 -14.51 -25.57 -7.42
N GLU A 130 -15.57 -26.13 -8.01
CA GLU A 130 -15.50 -27.34 -8.83
C GLU A 130 -15.58 -26.97 -10.32
N VAL A 131 -14.53 -27.26 -11.08
CA VAL A 131 -14.47 -27.05 -12.54
C VAL A 131 -14.78 -28.35 -13.24
N GLY A 132 -15.91 -28.41 -13.95
CA GLY A 132 -16.40 -29.63 -14.60
C GLY A 132 -15.45 -30.24 -15.64
N PRO A 133 -15.64 -31.52 -15.99
CA PRO A 133 -14.82 -32.21 -16.99
C PRO A 133 -14.98 -31.58 -18.38
N ASP A 134 -13.96 -31.71 -19.22
CA ASP A 134 -13.90 -31.16 -20.59
C ASP A 134 -14.06 -29.63 -20.67
N ALA A 135 -13.89 -28.92 -19.55
CA ALA A 135 -14.00 -27.47 -19.50
C ALA A 135 -12.74 -26.79 -20.05
N VAL A 136 -12.95 -25.74 -20.84
CA VAL A 136 -11.89 -24.83 -21.28
C VAL A 136 -12.13 -23.48 -20.62
N ILE A 137 -11.23 -23.09 -19.71
CA ILE A 137 -11.31 -21.80 -19.03
C ILE A 137 -10.48 -20.79 -19.85
N ASN A 138 -11.16 -19.74 -20.32
CA ASN A 138 -10.53 -18.68 -21.11
C ASN A 138 -9.58 -17.82 -20.29
N GLU A 139 -8.72 -17.07 -20.96
CA GLU A 139 -7.73 -16.21 -20.30
C GLU A 139 -8.40 -15.17 -19.39
N PHE A 140 -7.78 -14.88 -18.25
CA PHE A 140 -8.25 -13.89 -17.27
C PHE A 140 -9.64 -14.14 -16.65
N THR A 141 -10.13 -15.39 -16.71
CA THR A 141 -11.40 -15.78 -16.11
C THR A 141 -11.28 -15.92 -14.59
N LYS A 142 -12.22 -15.33 -13.84
CA LYS A 142 -12.29 -15.47 -12.37
C LYS A 142 -13.54 -16.25 -11.98
N LEU A 143 -13.36 -17.36 -11.27
CA LEU A 143 -14.42 -18.24 -10.81
C LEU A 143 -14.57 -18.13 -9.30
N THR A 144 -15.80 -17.91 -8.83
CA THR A 144 -16.12 -17.83 -7.40
C THR A 144 -17.40 -18.60 -7.06
N LEU A 145 -17.52 -19.00 -5.79
CA LEU A 145 -18.71 -19.63 -5.21
C LEU A 145 -19.56 -18.67 -4.39
N HIS A 146 -19.10 -17.44 -4.17
CA HIS A 146 -19.85 -16.45 -3.42
C HIS A 146 -21.16 -16.11 -4.15
N GLU A 147 -22.29 -16.31 -3.48
CA GLU A 147 -23.59 -15.88 -4.01
C GLU A 147 -23.61 -14.34 -4.11
N PRO A 148 -24.15 -13.75 -5.18
CA PRO A 148 -24.37 -12.31 -5.23
C PRO A 148 -25.23 -11.85 -4.06
N ASP A 149 -24.71 -10.92 -3.25
CA ASP A 149 -25.59 -9.92 -2.66
C ASP A 149 -26.18 -9.07 -3.80
N ASN A 150 -27.45 -8.66 -3.61
CA ASN A 150 -28.47 -8.16 -4.55
C ASN A 150 -28.10 -7.07 -5.61
N ASP A 151 -26.83 -6.77 -5.89
CA ASP A 151 -26.41 -5.70 -6.80
C ASP A 151 -25.23 -6.04 -7.73
N THR A 152 -24.91 -7.33 -7.92
CA THR A 152 -23.91 -7.75 -8.92
C THR A 152 -24.47 -8.85 -9.83
N ASP A 153 -24.53 -8.57 -11.13
CA ASP A 153 -25.00 -9.52 -12.15
C ASP A 153 -23.93 -10.61 -12.38
N TYR A 154 -24.05 -11.76 -11.71
CA TYR A 154 -23.24 -12.94 -12.03
C TYR A 154 -23.87 -13.69 -13.20
N THR A 155 -23.10 -13.96 -14.25
CA THR A 155 -23.52 -14.86 -15.33
C THR A 155 -23.18 -16.31 -14.94
N GLU A 156 -24.20 -17.16 -14.83
CA GLU A 156 -24.01 -18.61 -14.72
C GLU A 156 -23.38 -19.14 -16.00
N ILE A 157 -22.07 -19.41 -15.99
CA ILE A 157 -21.45 -20.23 -17.02
C ILE A 157 -21.40 -21.66 -16.51
N LYS A 158 -22.15 -22.54 -17.17
CA LYS A 158 -22.02 -23.99 -16.99
C LYS A 158 -20.75 -24.48 -17.69
N LEU A 159 -19.60 -24.34 -17.05
CA LEU A 159 -18.33 -24.94 -17.49
C LEU A 159 -18.33 -26.45 -17.22
N GLY A 160 -19.21 -27.19 -17.90
CA GLY A 160 -19.37 -28.65 -17.77
C GLY A 160 -20.46 -29.10 -16.79
N GLU A 161 -20.86 -30.37 -16.88
CA GLU A 161 -22.02 -30.95 -16.17
C GLU A 161 -21.93 -30.93 -14.63
N LYS A 162 -20.72 -30.75 -14.08
CA LYS A 162 -20.43 -30.74 -12.64
C LYS A 162 -19.93 -29.39 -12.11
N CYS A 163 -19.95 -28.34 -12.93
CA CYS A 163 -19.41 -27.05 -12.52
C CYS A 163 -20.33 -26.35 -11.51
N LYS A 164 -19.79 -26.08 -10.33
CA LYS A 164 -20.40 -25.20 -9.32
C LYS A 164 -19.52 -23.97 -9.18
N ALA A 165 -19.64 -23.06 -10.14
CA ALA A 165 -18.85 -21.84 -10.16
C ALA A 165 -19.62 -20.74 -10.88
N TYR A 166 -19.61 -19.54 -10.31
CA TYR A 166 -20.09 -18.34 -10.96
C TYR A 166 -18.92 -17.61 -11.62
N LEU A 167 -19.14 -17.12 -12.85
CA LEU A 167 -18.18 -16.22 -13.48
C LEU A 167 -18.32 -14.85 -12.82
N TRP A 168 -17.21 -14.32 -12.33
CA TRP A 168 -17.16 -12.94 -11.91
C TRP A 168 -16.77 -12.06 -13.11
N GLU A 169 -17.72 -11.29 -13.62
CA GLU A 169 -17.47 -10.23 -14.60
C GLU A 169 -17.39 -8.89 -13.87
N ASP A 170 -16.22 -8.25 -13.91
CA ASP A 170 -16.09 -6.83 -13.52
C ASP A 170 -16.90 -6.03 -14.55
N LYS A 171 -17.99 -5.37 -14.14
CA LYS A 171 -18.46 -4.20 -14.91
C LYS A 171 -17.39 -3.12 -14.71
N SER A 172 -16.39 -3.10 -15.59
CA SER A 172 -15.75 -1.84 -15.94
C SER A 172 -16.85 -0.98 -16.53
N SER A 173 -17.37 -0.04 -15.73
CA SER A 173 -17.88 1.20 -16.28
C SER A 173 -16.80 1.74 -17.22
N ASP A 174 -17.12 1.78 -18.51
CA ASP A 174 -16.32 2.35 -19.60
C ASP A 174 -16.17 3.88 -19.45
N ASP A 175 -15.65 4.36 -18.33
CA ASP A 175 -15.27 5.76 -18.14
C ASP A 175 -14.12 5.83 -17.11
N ASP A 176 -12.90 5.67 -17.61
CA ASP A 176 -11.68 6.44 -17.25
C ASP A 176 -10.41 5.62 -17.59
N ASP A 177 -9.74 6.07 -18.65
CA ASP A 177 -8.48 5.55 -19.22
C ASP A 177 -7.27 5.84 -18.31
N ASP A 178 -7.06 5.05 -17.26
CA ASP A 178 -5.75 4.99 -16.58
C ASP A 178 -5.29 3.54 -16.37
N GLU A 179 -4.41 3.09 -17.26
CA GLU A 179 -3.93 1.71 -17.42
C GLU A 179 -2.99 1.21 -16.29
N TYR A 180 -2.73 2.01 -15.25
CA TYR A 180 -1.74 1.67 -14.21
C TYR A 180 -2.32 1.23 -12.85
N ASP A 181 -3.64 1.32 -12.61
CA ASP A 181 -4.23 1.12 -11.27
C ASP A 181 -4.98 -0.23 -11.09
N LYS A 182 -5.08 -1.06 -12.14
CA LYS A 182 -5.78 -2.35 -12.05
C LYS A 182 -5.07 -3.36 -11.14
N ASN A 183 -3.74 -3.30 -11.03
CA ASN A 183 -2.95 -4.28 -10.28
C ASN A 183 -2.95 -4.07 -8.76
N GLU A 184 -3.08 -2.84 -8.26
CA GLU A 184 -3.15 -2.56 -6.82
C GLU A 184 -4.51 -2.94 -6.23
N LYS A 185 -5.61 -2.60 -6.91
CA LYS A 185 -6.96 -3.04 -6.51
C LYS A 185 -7.12 -4.56 -6.48
N LEU A 186 -6.47 -5.27 -7.41
CA LEU A 186 -6.39 -6.73 -7.43
C LEU A 186 -5.62 -7.30 -6.22
N THR A 187 -4.52 -6.64 -5.83
CA THR A 187 -3.68 -7.06 -4.69
C THR A 187 -4.41 -6.86 -3.37
N ILE A 188 -5.15 -5.75 -3.23
CA ILE A 188 -5.99 -5.46 -2.06
C ILE A 188 -7.14 -6.48 -1.97
N LYS A 189 -7.85 -6.77 -3.07
CA LYS A 189 -8.90 -7.82 -3.08
C LYS A 189 -8.35 -9.23 -2.78
N MET A 190 -7.10 -9.52 -3.14
CA MET A 190 -6.42 -10.79 -2.83
C MET A 190 -6.29 -11.04 -1.32
N SER A 191 -6.16 -9.97 -0.52
CA SER A 191 -6.05 -10.06 0.95
C SER A 191 -7.38 -10.34 1.66
N TYR A 192 -8.51 -10.02 1.03
CA TYR A 192 -9.84 -10.24 1.59
C TYR A 192 -10.42 -11.63 1.32
N LEU A 193 -9.90 -12.33 0.32
CA LEU A 193 -10.39 -13.66 -0.05
C LEU A 193 -9.97 -14.77 0.94
N GLY A 194 -9.01 -14.53 1.83
CA GLY A 194 -8.47 -15.53 2.77
C GLY A 194 -9.05 -15.55 4.19
N ARG A 195 -10.19 -14.89 4.46
CA ARG A 195 -10.85 -14.94 5.77
C ARG A 195 -12.15 -15.75 5.70
N GLU A 196 -12.15 -16.98 6.22
CA GLU A 196 -13.39 -17.64 6.60
C GLU A 196 -13.87 -17.14 7.98
N ASN A 197 -15.15 -16.75 8.03
CA ASN A 197 -16.01 -16.52 9.21
C ASN A 197 -15.71 -15.32 10.13
N VAL A 198 -16.06 -14.11 9.69
CA VAL A 198 -16.93 -13.18 10.47
C VAL A 198 -17.73 -12.36 9.44
N VAL A 199 -18.93 -12.82 9.10
CA VAL A 199 -20.00 -11.92 8.68
C VAL A 199 -20.98 -11.89 9.84
N GLN A 200 -20.76 -10.94 10.76
CA GLN A 200 -21.89 -10.32 11.44
C GLN A 200 -21.88 -8.86 11.04
N GLU A 201 -23.01 -8.48 10.46
CA GLU A 201 -23.52 -7.15 10.18
C GLU A 201 -22.81 -6.04 10.96
N PHE A 202 -22.23 -5.08 10.25
CA PHE A 202 -21.84 -3.78 10.79
C PHE A 202 -22.67 -2.71 10.08
N ASP A 203 -23.95 -2.68 10.42
CA ASP A 203 -24.74 -1.44 10.43
C ASP A 203 -24.98 -1.11 11.91
N ASP A 204 -24.43 0.04 12.33
CA ASP A 204 -24.65 0.75 13.59
C ASP A 204 -24.27 0.09 14.94
N PHE A 205 -23.61 0.91 15.77
CA PHE A 205 -23.51 0.86 17.23
C PHE A 205 -22.27 0.19 17.91
N ASP A 206 -21.45 1.07 18.47
CA ASP A 206 -21.07 1.15 19.90
C ASP A 206 -19.77 0.51 20.41
N ASP A 207 -19.21 1.30 21.31
CA ASP A 207 -18.00 1.19 22.09
C ASP A 207 -18.14 0.09 23.16
N SER A 208 -17.21 -0.87 23.20
CA SER A 208 -16.64 -1.52 24.40
C SER A 208 -16.13 -2.95 24.16
N ASP A 209 -14.97 -3.22 24.77
CA ASP A 209 -14.42 -4.53 25.12
C ASP A 209 -13.77 -5.40 24.03
N VAL A 210 -12.56 -5.00 23.60
CA VAL A 210 -11.51 -5.99 23.27
C VAL A 210 -10.59 -6.15 24.47
N SER A 211 -10.98 -7.10 25.33
CA SER A 211 -10.15 -7.65 26.40
C SER A 211 -8.86 -8.24 25.82
N SER A 212 -7.77 -7.93 26.50
CA SER A 212 -6.42 -8.41 26.31
C SER A 212 -6.30 -9.93 26.17
N SER A 213 -5.52 -10.34 25.17
CA SER A 213 -4.64 -11.51 25.28
C SER A 213 -3.33 -11.17 24.60
N GLU A 214 -2.38 -10.73 25.43
CA GLU A 214 -0.96 -10.72 25.11
C GLU A 214 -0.48 -12.17 24.99
N SER A 215 -0.01 -12.57 23.81
CA SER A 215 1.15 -13.46 23.67
C SER A 215 1.32 -13.93 22.22
N GLU A 216 1.73 -13.08 21.28
CA GLU A 216 2.53 -13.51 20.12
C GLU A 216 3.57 -12.43 19.83
N ALA A 217 4.84 -12.77 20.08
CA ALA A 217 5.97 -11.93 19.73
C ALA A 217 6.17 -12.05 18.21
N ASP A 218 5.39 -11.26 17.47
CA ASP A 218 5.47 -11.15 16.02
C ASP A 218 6.82 -10.54 15.59
N PHE A 219 7.55 -11.29 14.76
CA PHE A 219 8.53 -10.72 13.84
C PHE A 219 7.76 -9.89 12.80
N LEU A 220 7.41 -8.67 13.16
CA LEU A 220 6.86 -7.69 12.23
C LEU A 220 7.98 -7.31 11.23
N ASP A 221 7.71 -7.45 9.93
CA ASP A 221 8.53 -6.85 8.87
C ASP A 221 8.79 -5.37 9.20
N GLU A 222 9.99 -4.82 8.95
CA GLU A 222 10.29 -3.41 9.23
C GLU A 222 9.24 -2.47 8.60
N ASP A 223 8.70 -2.81 7.44
CA ASP A 223 7.62 -2.08 6.78
C ASP A 223 6.27 -2.23 7.50
N ALA A 224 5.96 -3.39 8.09
CA ALA A 224 4.76 -3.61 8.90
C ALA A 224 4.86 -2.91 10.26
N ILE A 225 6.06 -2.85 10.86
CA ILE A 225 6.36 -2.02 12.05
C ILE A 225 6.15 -0.56 11.69
N GLN A 226 6.71 -0.10 10.57
CA GLN A 226 6.57 1.28 10.14
C GLN A 226 5.12 1.64 9.85
N GLN A 227 4.36 0.76 9.19
CA GLN A 227 2.94 0.99 8.92
C GLN A 227 2.10 1.00 10.21
N LYS A 228 2.41 0.12 11.17
CA LYS A 228 1.78 0.13 12.50
C LYS A 228 2.09 1.43 13.24
N ASN A 229 3.35 1.86 13.25
CA ASN A 229 3.76 3.10 13.90
C ASN A 229 3.11 4.33 13.23
N ASN A 230 3.04 4.37 11.90
CA ASN A 230 2.38 5.43 11.16
C ASN A 230 0.88 5.51 11.53
N ARG A 231 0.22 4.36 11.65
CA ARG A 231 -1.18 4.28 12.08
C ARG A 231 -1.37 4.78 13.51
N GLU A 232 -0.45 4.46 14.41
CA GLU A 232 -0.49 4.92 15.81
C GLU A 232 -0.29 6.43 15.92
N ILE A 233 0.62 7.01 15.13
CA ILE A 233 0.81 8.47 15.05
C ILE A 233 -0.46 9.15 14.54
N ILE A 234 -1.06 8.65 13.46
CA ILE A 234 -2.30 9.19 12.89
C ILE A 234 -3.44 9.10 13.92
N ALA A 235 -3.61 7.95 14.56
CA ALA A 235 -4.66 7.76 15.57
C ALA A 235 -4.48 8.70 16.78
N THR A 236 -3.23 8.99 17.15
CA THR A 236 -2.93 9.94 18.23
C THR A 236 -3.25 11.36 17.83
N LEU A 237 -2.93 11.76 16.60
CA LEU A 237 -3.34 13.04 16.04
C LEU A 237 -4.87 13.18 15.98
N GLU A 238 -5.57 12.15 15.48
CA GLU A 238 -7.03 12.14 15.40
C GLU A 238 -7.70 12.26 16.78
N ARG A 239 -7.16 11.56 17.79
CA ARG A 239 -7.61 11.69 19.18
C ARG A 239 -7.37 13.10 19.71
N ALA A 240 -6.17 13.66 19.51
CA ALA A 240 -5.86 15.03 19.92
C ALA A 240 -6.81 16.05 19.28
N PHE A 241 -7.23 15.82 18.02
CA PHE A 241 -8.21 16.65 17.32
C PHE A 241 -9.63 16.47 17.83
N ALA A 242 -10.05 15.24 18.14
CA ALA A 242 -11.40 14.95 18.64
C ALA A 242 -11.61 15.46 20.08
N GLU A 243 -10.60 15.28 20.93
CA GLU A 243 -10.63 15.65 22.35
C GLU A 243 -10.19 17.11 22.60
N ASN A 244 -9.78 17.84 21.55
CA ASN A 244 -9.28 19.22 21.60
C ASN A 244 -8.14 19.41 22.62
N HIS A 245 -7.13 18.55 22.56
CA HIS A 245 -5.94 18.68 23.40
C HIS A 245 -5.21 20.01 23.21
N SER A 246 -4.43 20.41 24.21
CA SER A 246 -3.48 21.52 24.05
C SER A 246 -2.37 21.12 23.08
N ILE A 247 -1.80 22.10 22.40
CA ILE A 247 -0.71 21.91 21.43
C ILE A 247 0.52 21.33 22.15
N GLU A 248 0.76 21.74 23.39
CA GLU A 248 1.83 21.21 24.25
C GLU A 248 1.64 19.73 24.53
N ASN A 249 0.42 19.30 24.89
CA ASN A 249 0.16 17.91 25.23
C ASN A 249 0.25 17.02 23.98
N ALA A 250 -0.34 17.46 22.87
CA ALA A 250 -0.21 16.76 21.59
C ALA A 250 1.27 16.63 21.15
N ALA A 251 2.06 17.70 21.30
CA ALA A 251 3.48 17.67 20.98
C ALA A 251 4.27 16.73 21.91
N LEU A 252 3.93 16.66 23.21
CA LEU A 252 4.56 15.75 24.17
C LEU A 252 4.22 14.29 23.85
N GLU A 253 2.97 13.98 23.52
CA GLU A 253 2.54 12.64 23.12
C GLU A 253 3.25 12.19 21.84
N LEU A 254 3.28 13.04 20.82
CA LEU A 254 3.96 12.75 19.55
C LEU A 254 5.48 12.61 19.70
N ASN A 255 6.12 13.42 20.54
CA ASN A 255 7.53 13.26 20.86
C ASN A 255 7.81 11.97 21.64
N THR A 256 6.89 11.57 22.53
CA THR A 256 7.00 10.30 23.25
C THR A 256 6.89 9.12 22.29
N LEU A 257 5.92 9.16 21.37
CA LEU A 257 5.74 8.14 20.33
C LEU A 257 6.92 8.09 19.36
N LYS A 258 7.46 9.24 18.96
CA LYS A 258 8.68 9.32 18.16
C LYS A 258 9.84 8.56 18.82
N MET A 259 10.04 8.76 20.13
CA MET A 259 11.09 8.06 20.89
C MET A 259 10.80 6.57 21.05
N ALA A 260 9.53 6.18 21.21
CA ALA A 260 9.12 4.78 21.34
C ALA A 260 9.29 3.99 20.02
N CYS A 261 8.92 4.60 18.90
CA CYS A 261 8.93 4.00 17.57
C CYS A 261 10.25 4.23 16.79
N ASN A 262 11.20 4.99 17.36
CA ASN A 262 12.47 5.37 16.73
C ASN A 262 12.31 6.10 15.36
N ILE A 263 11.34 7.01 15.28
CA ILE A 263 10.97 7.72 14.04
C ILE A 263 11.72 9.06 13.91
N GLN A 264 12.02 9.49 12.69
CA GLN A 264 12.66 10.79 12.44
C GLN A 264 11.63 11.93 12.41
N PHE A 265 12.06 13.16 12.70
CA PHE A 265 11.17 14.33 12.63
C PHE A 265 10.58 14.54 11.23
N ARG A 266 11.34 14.17 10.19
CA ARG A 266 10.89 14.17 8.80
C ARG A 266 9.63 13.33 8.59
N ASP A 267 9.62 12.09 9.05
CA ASP A 267 8.48 11.18 8.90
C ASP A 267 7.27 11.68 9.68
N LEU A 268 7.50 12.28 10.85
CA LEU A 268 6.44 12.87 11.67
C LEU A 268 5.78 14.05 10.95
N ARG A 269 6.55 14.92 10.29
CA ARG A 269 6.02 16.01 9.46
C ARG A 269 5.21 15.48 8.27
N VAL A 270 5.72 14.46 7.57
CA VAL A 270 5.04 13.83 6.42
C VAL A 270 3.69 13.24 6.81
N LEU A 271 3.49 12.83 8.06
CA LEU A 271 2.21 12.33 8.58
C LEU A 271 1.33 13.44 9.18
N ALA A 272 1.92 14.34 9.96
CA ALA A 272 1.19 15.39 10.66
C ALA A 272 0.60 16.44 9.71
N ILE A 273 1.35 16.85 8.68
CA ILE A 273 0.91 17.86 7.71
C ILE A 273 -0.36 17.39 6.97
N PRO A 274 -0.41 16.21 6.33
CA PRO A 274 -1.64 15.70 5.73
C PRO A 274 -2.79 15.52 6.72
N ALA A 275 -2.51 15.10 7.96
CA ALA A 275 -3.54 14.92 8.98
C ALA A 275 -4.20 16.23 9.42
N VAL A 276 -3.43 17.33 9.48
CA VAL A 276 -3.99 18.66 9.73
C VAL A 276 -4.75 19.17 8.51
N LEU A 277 -4.18 19.03 7.31
CA LEU A 277 -4.80 19.54 6.07
C LEU A 277 -6.06 18.76 5.66
N SER A 278 -6.17 17.46 5.96
CA SER A 278 -7.36 16.65 5.66
C SER A 278 -8.62 17.09 6.41
N ARG A 279 -8.48 17.90 7.45
CA ARG A 279 -9.59 18.47 8.22
C ARG A 279 -10.20 19.70 7.53
N ILE A 280 -9.49 20.26 6.55
CA ILE A 280 -9.95 21.41 5.77
C ILE A 280 -11.00 20.91 4.76
N ASN A 281 -12.26 21.25 5.03
CA ASN A 281 -13.41 20.90 4.21
C ASN A 281 -14.23 22.16 3.94
N ALA A 282 -15.21 22.08 3.04
CA ALA A 282 -16.08 23.22 2.71
C ALA A 282 -16.74 23.88 3.94
N ASP A 283 -17.01 23.12 5.00
CA ASP A 283 -17.63 23.60 6.24
C ASP A 283 -16.61 24.11 7.28
N ASN A 284 -15.34 23.70 7.19
CA ASN A 284 -14.28 24.06 8.13
C ASN A 284 -13.21 24.89 7.44
N SER A 285 -13.19 26.19 7.74
CA SER A 285 -12.25 27.14 7.14
C SER A 285 -10.79 26.77 7.42
N ALA A 286 -9.96 26.77 6.38
CA ALA A 286 -8.51 26.53 6.45
C ALA A 286 -7.82 27.38 7.52
N GLN A 287 -8.20 28.65 7.64
CA GLN A 287 -7.67 29.59 8.62
C GLN A 287 -7.80 29.10 10.06
N LYS A 288 -9.00 28.64 10.47
CA LYS A 288 -9.24 28.21 11.86
C LYS A 288 -8.44 26.96 12.23
N ILE A 289 -8.27 26.05 11.28
CA ILE A 289 -7.54 24.80 11.50
C ILE A 289 -6.03 25.08 11.56
N ILE A 290 -5.52 25.90 10.65
CA ILE A 290 -4.09 26.23 10.57
C ILE A 290 -3.68 27.12 11.75
N GLU A 291 -4.48 28.11 12.15
CA GLU A 291 -4.20 28.91 13.35
C GLU A 291 -4.18 28.05 14.63
N ARG A 292 -5.02 27.00 14.69
CA ARG A 292 -5.08 26.12 15.87
C ARG A 292 -3.97 25.06 15.89
N TRP A 293 -3.71 24.39 14.78
CA TRP A 293 -2.85 23.21 14.71
C TRP A 293 -1.54 23.44 13.93
N GLY A 294 -1.41 24.54 13.21
CA GLY A 294 -0.16 24.95 12.56
C GLY A 294 1.03 25.08 13.51
N PRO A 295 0.88 25.67 14.72
CA PRO A 295 1.98 25.73 15.69
C PRO A 295 2.46 24.36 16.17
N LEU A 296 1.65 23.30 16.06
CA LEU A 296 2.09 21.93 16.33
C LEU A 296 3.13 21.48 15.31
N ILE A 297 2.93 21.82 14.03
CA ILE A 297 3.89 21.52 12.94
C ILE A 297 5.18 22.31 13.16
N GLY A 298 5.09 23.57 13.58
CA GLY A 298 6.25 24.40 13.93
C GLY A 298 7.14 23.77 15.01
N LYS A 299 6.58 23.04 15.99
CA LYS A 299 7.37 22.31 17.01
C LYS A 299 8.21 21.16 16.45
N PHE A 300 7.99 20.75 15.20
CA PHE A 300 8.73 19.67 14.54
C PHE A 300 9.67 20.17 13.43
N ILE A 301 9.79 21.49 13.28
CA ILE A 301 10.68 22.17 12.35
C ILE A 301 11.80 22.81 13.17
N HIS A 302 13.06 22.48 12.85
CA HIS A 302 14.22 23.01 13.59
C HIS A 302 15.26 23.67 12.68
N SER A 303 15.11 23.54 11.36
CA SER A 303 16.04 24.06 10.35
C SER A 303 15.30 24.51 9.09
N ASP A 304 15.95 25.33 8.29
CA ASP A 304 15.44 25.82 6.99
C ASP A 304 15.19 24.65 6.02
N GLU A 305 16.05 23.61 6.07
CA GLU A 305 15.81 22.36 5.32
C GLU A 305 14.51 21.65 5.75
N ASP A 306 14.14 21.72 7.03
CA ASP A 306 12.89 21.14 7.53
C ASP A 306 11.66 21.93 7.06
N GLN A 307 11.78 23.26 6.93
CA GLN A 307 10.74 24.14 6.40
C GLN A 307 10.46 23.82 4.93
N ILE A 308 11.52 23.68 4.13
CA ILE A 308 11.43 23.29 2.73
C ILE A 308 10.74 21.91 2.59
N ASP A 309 11.16 20.92 3.37
CA ASP A 309 10.54 19.59 3.40
C ASP A 309 9.03 19.65 3.77
N ALA A 310 8.65 20.56 4.66
CA ALA A 310 7.25 20.80 5.01
C ALA A 310 6.47 21.39 3.83
N ILE A 311 7.02 22.37 3.12
CA ILE A 311 6.41 22.97 1.92
C ILE A 311 6.18 21.90 0.84
N TYR A 312 7.16 21.03 0.59
CA TYR A 312 7.00 19.91 -0.34
C TYR A 312 5.89 18.93 0.09
N SER A 313 5.77 18.67 1.39
CA SER A 313 4.71 17.81 1.93
C SER A 313 3.31 18.43 1.75
N ILE A 314 3.19 19.76 1.93
CA ILE A 314 1.95 20.52 1.66
C ILE A 314 1.63 20.46 0.16
N GLN A 315 2.61 20.72 -0.71
CA GLN A 315 2.45 20.67 -2.17
C GLN A 315 1.92 19.30 -2.61
N LYS A 316 2.54 18.21 -2.13
CA LYS A 316 2.15 16.83 -2.44
C LYS A 316 0.74 16.50 -1.97
N PHE A 317 0.31 17.05 -0.84
CA PHE A 317 -1.06 16.89 -0.36
C PHE A 317 -2.06 17.66 -1.23
N CYS A 318 -1.78 18.93 -1.53
CA CYS A 318 -2.61 19.76 -2.39
C CYS A 318 -2.74 19.22 -3.82
N ALA A 319 -1.75 18.47 -4.31
CA ALA A 319 -1.80 17.81 -5.61
C ALA A 319 -2.82 16.68 -5.74
N LYS A 320 -3.27 16.10 -4.62
CA LYS A 320 -4.22 14.98 -4.63
C LYS A 320 -5.68 15.42 -4.78
N SER A 321 -6.00 16.69 -4.56
CA SER A 321 -7.38 17.18 -4.50
C SER A 321 -7.54 18.50 -5.24
N GLU A 322 -8.53 18.57 -6.14
CA GLU A 322 -8.81 19.79 -6.92
C GLU A 322 -9.25 20.99 -6.06
N TYR A 323 -9.81 20.71 -4.88
CA TYR A 323 -10.15 21.75 -3.90
C TYR A 323 -8.90 22.33 -3.25
N HIS A 324 -7.98 21.46 -2.81
CA HIS A 324 -6.75 21.85 -2.13
C HIS A 324 -5.71 22.47 -3.07
N SER A 325 -5.72 22.11 -4.36
CA SER A 325 -4.81 22.67 -5.37
C SER A 325 -5.02 24.17 -5.58
N LYS A 326 -6.28 24.63 -5.51
CA LYS A 326 -6.65 26.06 -5.58
C LYS A 326 -6.36 26.81 -4.28
N MET A 327 -6.16 26.09 -3.17
CA MET A 327 -5.90 26.65 -1.85
C MET A 327 -4.41 26.68 -1.47
N LEU A 328 -3.50 26.14 -2.29
CA LEU A 328 -2.08 26.05 -1.94
C LEU A 328 -1.49 27.41 -1.53
N ALA A 329 -1.71 28.47 -2.32
CA ALA A 329 -1.24 29.81 -2.00
C ALA A 329 -1.80 30.35 -0.68
N VAL A 330 -3.07 30.06 -0.39
CA VAL A 330 -3.72 30.48 0.86
C VAL A 330 -3.15 29.71 2.04
N ILE A 331 -2.93 28.40 1.89
CA ILE A 331 -2.34 27.56 2.93
C ILE A 331 -0.91 28.02 3.26
N LEU A 332 -0.07 28.25 2.25
CA LEU A 332 1.29 28.75 2.46
C LEU A 332 1.29 30.12 3.14
N LYS A 333 0.41 31.04 2.72
CA LYS A 333 0.24 32.33 3.41
C LYS A 333 -0.15 32.15 4.88
N LEU A 334 -1.07 31.23 5.18
CA LEU A 334 -1.50 30.98 6.56
C LEU A 334 -0.39 30.37 7.41
N PHE A 335 0.52 29.58 6.84
CA PHE A 335 1.69 29.06 7.54
C PHE A 335 2.78 30.13 7.75
N TYR A 336 2.91 31.07 6.81
CA TYR A 336 3.73 32.27 6.96
C TYR A 336 3.19 33.19 8.05
N ASP A 337 1.89 33.49 8.05
CA ASP A 337 1.22 34.37 9.02
C ASP A 337 1.31 33.85 10.48
N ILE A 338 1.65 32.56 10.70
CA ILE A 338 1.82 31.95 12.03
C ILE A 338 3.30 31.69 12.39
N ASP A 339 4.24 32.24 11.63
CA ASP A 339 5.69 32.12 11.83
C ASP A 339 6.18 30.64 11.83
N VAL A 340 5.57 29.80 10.98
CA VAL A 340 6.01 28.40 10.81
C VAL A 340 6.87 28.22 9.56
N LEU A 341 6.66 29.08 8.55
CA LEU A 341 7.44 29.11 7.31
C LEU A 341 7.96 30.51 7.07
N ASP A 342 9.24 30.62 6.77
CA ASP A 342 9.90 31.87 6.46
C ASP A 342 9.77 32.23 4.97
N GLU A 343 9.89 33.52 4.67
CA GLU A 343 9.81 34.05 3.31
C GLU A 343 10.88 33.46 2.39
N ASP A 344 12.14 33.43 2.85
CA ASP A 344 13.29 32.93 2.11
C ASP A 344 13.09 31.49 1.63
N ASP A 345 12.53 30.63 2.49
CA ASP A 345 12.29 29.22 2.20
C ASP A 345 11.15 29.03 1.17
N ILE A 346 10.12 29.86 1.24
CA ILE A 346 9.01 29.86 0.28
C ILE A 346 9.50 30.32 -1.10
N ILE A 347 10.33 31.37 -1.16
CA ILE A 347 10.93 31.86 -2.41
C ILE A 347 11.92 30.84 -2.97
N TYR A 348 12.76 30.25 -2.12
CA TYR A 348 13.72 29.22 -2.51
C TYR A 348 13.04 27.97 -3.10
N TRP A 349 11.97 27.49 -2.45
CA TRP A 349 11.16 26.37 -2.96
C TRP A 349 10.56 26.67 -4.35
N TYR A 350 10.07 27.90 -4.56
CA TYR A 350 9.52 28.31 -5.85
C TYR A 350 10.61 28.38 -6.94
N GLY A 351 11.79 28.91 -6.61
CA GLY A 351 12.93 29.05 -7.54
C GLY A 351 13.51 27.72 -8.03
N LYS A 352 13.44 26.64 -7.23
CA LYS A 352 13.97 25.31 -7.60
C LYS A 352 13.12 24.48 -8.57
N ALA A 353 12.04 25.05 -9.11
CA ALA A 353 10.98 24.39 -9.87
C ALA A 353 11.38 23.50 -11.09
N GLN A 354 12.61 23.59 -11.60
CA GLN A 354 13.02 22.87 -12.82
C GLN A 354 14.01 21.71 -12.60
N SER A 355 14.50 21.48 -11.38
CA SER A 355 15.69 20.65 -11.16
C SER A 355 15.46 19.25 -10.57
N GLU A 356 14.23 18.88 -10.20
CA GLU A 356 13.93 17.56 -9.62
C GLU A 356 13.07 16.71 -10.55
N ASP A 357 13.71 15.69 -11.17
CA ASP A 357 13.12 14.66 -12.04
C ASP A 357 12.10 13.74 -11.33
N SER A 358 11.82 13.95 -10.02
CA SER A 358 10.96 13.09 -9.20
C SER A 358 9.56 13.64 -8.92
N LEU A 359 9.22 14.87 -9.34
CA LEU A 359 7.87 15.44 -9.14
C LEU A 359 6.94 15.14 -10.32
N THR A 360 5.67 14.83 -10.02
CA THR A 360 4.63 14.63 -11.04
C THR A 360 4.28 15.93 -11.77
N GLU A 361 3.81 15.83 -13.01
CA GLU A 361 3.38 16.99 -13.81
C GLU A 361 2.31 17.84 -13.09
N ASN A 362 1.42 17.21 -12.31
CA ASN A 362 0.42 17.88 -11.50
C ASN A 362 1.04 18.68 -10.33
N GLU A 363 2.06 18.14 -9.67
CA GLU A 363 2.77 18.84 -8.59
C GLU A 363 3.48 20.09 -9.13
N LYS A 364 4.06 20.02 -10.33
CA LYS A 364 4.67 21.17 -11.02
C LYS A 364 3.63 22.21 -11.44
N ALA A 365 2.49 21.78 -11.97
CA ALA A 365 1.42 22.66 -12.42
C ALA A 365 0.83 23.51 -11.29
N ILE A 366 0.65 22.92 -10.10
CA ILE A 366 0.04 23.59 -8.94
C ILE A 366 0.95 24.67 -8.36
N ARG A 367 2.27 24.62 -8.55
CA ARG A 367 3.16 25.72 -8.12
C ARG A 367 2.80 27.06 -8.75
N THR A 368 2.27 27.04 -9.98
CA THR A 368 1.81 28.25 -10.67
C THR A 368 0.70 28.98 -9.91
N THR A 369 -0.11 28.28 -9.11
CA THR A 369 -1.15 28.92 -8.28
C THR A 369 -0.57 29.70 -7.12
N ALA A 370 0.68 29.43 -6.71
CA ALA A 370 1.40 30.16 -5.69
C ALA A 370 2.10 31.44 -6.23
N ALA A 371 2.15 31.65 -7.54
CA ALA A 371 2.82 32.82 -8.13
C ALA A 371 2.35 34.19 -7.57
N PRO A 372 1.04 34.43 -7.31
CA PRO A 372 0.59 35.67 -6.69
C PRO A 372 1.10 35.88 -5.26
N LEU A 373 1.34 34.79 -4.51
CA LEU A 373 1.89 34.86 -3.15
C LEU A 373 3.38 35.25 -3.20
N ILE A 374 4.14 34.64 -4.10
CA ILE A 374 5.57 34.94 -4.28
C ILE A 374 5.76 36.40 -4.68
N GLN A 375 4.95 36.91 -5.60
CA GLN A 375 5.00 38.32 -5.99
C GLN A 375 4.69 39.25 -4.82
N TRP A 376 3.76 38.87 -3.94
CA TRP A 376 3.43 39.65 -2.74
C TRP A 376 4.58 39.66 -1.72
N LEU A 377 5.20 38.50 -1.47
CA LEU A 377 6.37 38.37 -0.57
C LEU A 377 7.53 39.26 -1.06
N GLN A 378 7.94 39.10 -2.32
CA GLN A 378 9.03 39.88 -2.92
C GLN A 378 8.80 41.40 -2.93
N SER A 379 7.54 41.85 -3.04
CA SER A 379 7.22 43.29 -2.95
C SER A 379 7.17 43.81 -1.51
N ALA A 380 6.95 42.95 -0.52
CA ALA A 380 6.99 43.33 0.90
C ALA A 380 8.43 43.51 1.38
N GLU A 381 9.37 42.70 0.86
CA GLU A 381 10.81 42.81 1.13
C GLU A 381 11.38 44.16 0.66
N GLU A 382 11.05 44.58 -0.58
CA GLU A 382 11.50 45.85 -1.19
C GLU A 382 11.05 47.10 -0.43
N GLU A 383 9.91 47.09 0.28
CA GLU A 383 9.50 48.23 1.12
C GLU A 383 10.25 48.26 2.47
N SER A 384 10.62 47.11 3.03
CA SER A 384 11.31 47.03 4.33
C SER A 384 12.79 47.43 4.29
N GLU A 385 13.51 47.11 3.21
CA GLU A 385 14.90 47.56 3.01
C GLU A 385 14.96 49.08 2.77
N SER A 386 13.90 49.68 2.22
CA SER A 386 13.85 51.12 1.93
C SER A 386 13.67 52.00 3.18
N GLU A 387 13.20 51.45 4.31
CA GLU A 387 13.10 52.20 5.58
C GLU A 387 14.34 52.06 6.48
N SER A 388 15.28 51.16 6.16
CA SER A 388 16.52 50.97 6.96
C SER A 388 17.73 51.81 6.51
N GLU A 389 17.60 52.60 5.44
CA GLU A 389 18.67 53.49 4.95
C GLU A 389 18.47 54.97 5.32
N GLU A 390 17.52 55.30 6.21
CA GLU A 390 17.30 56.67 6.71
C GLU A 390 17.40 56.75 8.25
N ASP A 391 18.52 56.34 8.87
CA ASP A 391 18.83 56.71 10.28
C ASP A 391 20.29 56.41 10.67
N ASP A 392 21.28 57.01 9.99
CA ASP A 392 22.67 57.09 10.46
C ASP A 392 23.40 58.31 9.86
N ASP A 393 22.88 59.51 10.10
CA ASP A 393 23.62 60.78 9.92
C ASP A 393 23.18 61.79 10.99
N ASP A 394 23.51 61.52 12.27
CA ASP A 394 23.63 62.58 13.28
C ASP A 394 24.72 62.23 14.31
N ASP A 395 25.59 63.22 14.52
CA ASP A 395 26.61 63.38 15.56
C ASP A 395 27.97 62.67 15.41
N ASP A 396 28.93 63.39 14.81
CA ASP A 396 30.21 63.69 15.49
C ASP A 396 30.97 64.81 14.74
N ASP A 397 30.94 66.03 15.27
CA ASP A 397 32.09 66.96 15.22
C ASP A 397 31.97 67.96 16.39
N GLU A 398 32.56 67.54 17.52
CA GLU A 398 32.88 68.40 18.66
C GLU A 398 33.91 69.48 18.28
N GLU A 399 33.64 70.69 18.77
CA GLU A 399 34.56 71.70 19.30
C GLU A 399 35.83 72.08 18.49
N ASP A 400 35.81 73.30 17.92
CA ASP A 400 36.93 74.23 18.03
C ASP A 400 36.45 75.70 17.94
N ASP A 401 37.07 76.53 18.80
CA ASP A 401 37.23 78.00 18.75
C ASP A 401 36.06 78.96 19.12
N GLU A 402 36.03 79.40 20.40
CA GLU A 402 36.47 80.72 20.93
C GLU A 402 35.78 81.17 22.24
#